data_AF-A0A0K3CHD1-F1
#
_entry.id   AF-A0A0K3CHD1-F1
#
_cell.length_a   1.000
_cell.length_b   1.000
_cell.length_c   1.000
_cell.angle_alpha   90.00
_cell.angle_beta   90.00
_cell.angle_gamma   90.00
#
_symmetry.space_group_name_H-M   'P 1'
#
loop_
_entity.id
_entity.type
_entity.pdbx_description
1 polymer ?
#
loop_
_entity_poly.entity_id
_entity_poly.type
_entity_poly.pdbx_seq_one_letter_code
_entity_poly.pdbx_strand_id
1 'polypeptide(L)'
;MTIPPAAPAAARALYRSLLRVAMRMPDDHRRAFVVHRARSEFDKSRSLTAQDDVAARLLEGEIYRDQLELQADHLSALARQQTLIPVDLRSSTGNPPSPTPPPSSASPPPSAHSPSRVGPSRPSRPSRPPPLPQAALSLEPNSASPPSRPSSDRRKLLRAIFARDSQSRVLGVRRNRFMEGPEPSWIRRKREEEQKAAGKSA
;
A
#
# COMPACT_ATOMS: atom_id res chain seq x y z
N MET A 1 -10.59 39.87 10.51
CA MET A 1 -11.12 38.66 11.19
C MET A 1 -9.96 37.97 11.88
N THR A 2 -9.95 37.96 13.20
CA THR A 2 -8.88 37.39 14.02
C THR A 2 -9.09 35.89 14.17
N ILE A 3 -8.05 35.10 13.88
CA ILE A 3 -8.10 33.64 14.06
C ILE A 3 -8.10 33.36 15.57
N PRO A 4 -8.99 32.50 16.09
CA PRO A 4 -9.02 32.18 17.51
C PRO A 4 -7.67 31.55 17.92
N PRO A 5 -7.02 32.04 19.01
CA PRO A 5 -5.69 31.59 19.44
C PRO A 5 -5.65 30.11 19.87
N ALA A 6 -6.81 29.48 20.02
CA ALA A 6 -6.94 28.06 20.34
C ALA A 6 -6.45 27.13 19.22
N ALA A 7 -6.61 27.50 17.95
CA ALA A 7 -6.25 26.64 16.81
C ALA A 7 -4.76 26.25 16.75
N PRO A 8 -3.78 27.18 16.86
CA PRO A 8 -2.36 26.81 16.85
C PRO A 8 -1.93 26.06 18.13
N ALA A 9 -2.64 26.22 19.24
CA ALA A 9 -2.39 25.43 20.45
C ALA A 9 -2.86 23.98 20.27
N ALA A 10 -4.08 23.78 19.74
CA ALA A 10 -4.63 22.47 19.41
C ALA A 10 -3.75 21.71 18.40
N ALA A 11 -3.32 22.38 17.32
CA ALA A 11 -2.42 21.81 16.33
C ALA A 11 -1.11 21.28 16.95
N ARG A 12 -0.48 22.07 17.84
CA ARG A 12 0.75 21.66 18.54
C ARG A 12 0.51 20.50 19.52
N ALA A 13 -0.63 20.49 20.21
CA ALA A 13 -1.01 19.40 21.10
C ALA A 13 -1.20 18.09 20.32
N LEU A 14 -1.88 18.15 19.18
CA LEU A 14 -2.09 17.02 18.26
C LEU A 14 -0.78 16.52 17.65
N TYR A 15 0.11 17.41 17.21
CA TYR A 15 1.43 17.01 16.71
C TYR A 15 2.22 16.24 17.78
N ARG A 16 2.23 16.74 19.03
CA ARG A 16 2.92 16.06 20.14
C ARG A 16 2.26 14.72 20.52
N SER A 17 0.95 14.59 20.39
CA SER A 17 0.27 13.31 20.67
C SER A 17 0.61 12.28 19.58
N LEU A 18 0.61 12.66 18.31
CA LEU A 18 1.06 11.79 17.21
C LEU A 18 2.50 11.30 17.40
N LEU A 19 3.42 12.18 17.83
CA LEU A 19 4.79 11.76 18.12
C LEU A 19 4.86 10.78 19.30
N ARG A 20 4.04 10.96 20.34
CA ARG A 20 3.95 10.00 21.45
C ARG A 20 3.43 8.63 20.99
N VAL A 21 2.43 8.61 20.12
CA VAL A 21 1.91 7.36 19.53
C VAL A 21 2.97 6.70 18.64
N ALA A 22 3.73 7.47 17.86
CA ALA A 22 4.82 6.94 17.05
C ALA A 22 5.88 6.21 17.90
N MET A 23 6.18 6.71 19.09
CA MET A 23 7.10 6.06 20.03
C MET A 23 6.57 4.74 20.60
N ARG A 24 5.25 4.47 20.50
CA ARG A 24 4.64 3.19 20.90
C ARG A 24 4.70 2.12 19.80
N MET A 25 5.12 2.46 18.59
CA MET A 25 5.30 1.48 17.51
C MET A 25 6.47 0.55 17.84
N PRO A 26 6.32 -0.78 17.67
CA PRO A 26 7.37 -1.74 18.03
C PRO A 26 8.59 -1.70 17.08
N ASP A 27 8.37 -1.32 15.81
CA ASP A 27 9.43 -1.28 14.80
C ASP A 27 9.98 0.13 14.59
N ASP A 28 11.32 0.26 14.51
CA ASP A 28 12.00 1.53 14.23
C ASP A 28 11.59 2.15 12.89
N HIS A 29 11.43 1.33 11.85
CA HIS A 29 10.99 1.78 10.53
C HIS A 29 9.57 2.37 10.56
N ARG A 30 8.64 1.72 11.29
CA ARG A 30 7.27 2.22 11.44
C ARG A 30 7.24 3.52 12.21
N ARG A 31 8.00 3.60 13.31
CA ARG A 31 8.19 4.84 14.08
C ARG A 31 8.69 5.97 13.18
N ALA A 32 9.75 5.73 12.41
CA ALA A 32 10.31 6.71 11.48
C ALA A 32 9.30 7.16 10.42
N PHE A 33 8.55 6.22 9.84
CA PHE A 33 7.50 6.51 8.86
C PHE A 33 6.39 7.39 9.44
N VAL A 34 5.88 7.06 10.62
CA VAL A 34 4.83 7.86 11.29
C VAL A 34 5.33 9.26 11.62
N VAL A 35 6.55 9.40 12.14
CA VAL A 35 7.16 10.71 12.44
C VAL A 35 7.32 11.54 11.15
N HIS A 36 7.83 10.93 10.08
CA HIS A 36 7.99 11.60 8.80
C HIS A 36 6.65 12.04 8.21
N ARG A 37 5.63 11.17 8.25
CA ARG A 37 4.28 11.49 7.78
C ARG A 37 3.67 12.63 8.59
N ALA A 38 3.74 12.57 9.92
CA ALA A 38 3.22 13.62 10.79
C ALA A 38 3.87 14.98 10.48
N ARG A 39 5.21 15.04 10.37
CA ARG A 39 5.92 16.27 9.99
C ARG A 39 5.43 16.79 8.63
N SER A 40 5.40 15.92 7.63
CA SER A 40 5.03 16.30 6.26
C SER A 40 3.60 16.84 6.15
N GLU A 41 2.64 16.25 6.86
CA GLU A 41 1.25 16.72 6.85
C GLU A 41 1.08 18.05 7.59
N PHE A 42 1.80 18.26 8.70
CA PHE A 42 1.80 19.55 9.39
C PHE A 42 2.50 20.65 8.57
N ASP A 43 3.58 20.31 7.86
CA ASP A 43 4.27 21.25 6.97
C ASP A 43 3.38 21.66 5.79
N LYS A 44 2.60 20.72 5.21
CA LYS A 44 1.59 21.03 4.19
C LYS A 44 0.46 21.91 4.73
N SER A 45 0.08 21.70 5.99
CA SER A 45 -1.01 22.43 6.62
C SER A 45 -0.61 23.85 7.05
N ARG A 46 0.68 24.17 7.09
CA ARG A 46 1.17 25.52 7.47
C ARG A 46 0.71 26.63 6.54
N SER A 47 0.49 26.34 5.26
CA SER A 47 0.02 27.34 4.29
C SER A 47 -1.50 27.55 4.31
N LEU A 48 -2.25 26.79 5.11
CA LEU A 48 -3.70 26.91 5.20
C LEU A 48 -4.07 28.10 6.09
N THR A 49 -4.80 29.04 5.53
CA THR A 49 -5.29 30.25 6.24
C THR A 49 -6.79 30.22 6.51
N ALA A 50 -7.55 29.47 5.71
CA ALA A 50 -8.99 29.36 5.88
C ALA A 50 -9.30 28.55 7.15
N GLN A 51 -10.14 29.13 8.03
CA GLN A 51 -10.43 28.54 9.33
C GLN A 51 -11.11 27.18 9.21
N ASP A 52 -12.02 27.03 8.24
CA ASP A 52 -12.72 25.77 7.98
C ASP A 52 -11.76 24.66 7.52
N ASP A 53 -10.78 25.00 6.67
CA ASP A 53 -9.75 24.06 6.24
C ASP A 53 -8.85 23.65 7.40
N VAL A 54 -8.46 24.59 8.27
CA VAL A 54 -7.66 24.29 9.46
C VAL A 54 -8.43 23.38 10.41
N ALA A 55 -9.72 23.64 10.64
CA ALA A 55 -10.57 22.80 11.49
C ALA A 55 -10.73 21.39 10.89
N ALA A 56 -10.96 21.28 9.58
CA ALA A 56 -11.04 20.00 8.89
C ALA A 56 -9.73 19.20 8.97
N ARG A 57 -8.56 19.86 8.85
CA ARG A 57 -7.25 19.22 9.01
C ARG A 57 -6.98 18.75 10.43
N LEU A 58 -7.40 19.51 11.43
CA LEU A 58 -7.29 19.09 12.83
C LEU A 58 -8.12 17.83 13.08
N LEU A 59 -9.37 17.81 12.61
CA LEU A 59 -10.24 16.64 12.72
C LEU A 59 -9.67 15.42 12.00
N GLU A 60 -9.16 15.58 10.77
CA GLU A 60 -8.49 14.51 10.02
C GLU A 60 -7.28 13.96 10.81
N GLY A 61 -6.49 14.85 11.42
CA GLY A 61 -5.34 14.45 12.24
C GLY A 61 -5.74 13.72 13.53
N GLU A 62 -6.87 14.05 14.15
CA GLU A 62 -7.42 13.34 15.31
C GLU A 62 -7.86 11.92 14.93
N ILE A 63 -8.60 11.78 13.84
CA ILE A 63 -9.00 10.47 13.30
C ILE A 63 -7.77 9.62 12.99
N TYR A 64 -6.75 10.22 12.38
CA TYR A 64 -5.49 9.54 12.09
C TYR A 64 -4.74 9.11 13.36
N ARG A 65 -4.78 9.93 14.42
CA ARG A 65 -4.20 9.58 15.73
C ARG A 65 -4.85 8.33 16.31
N ASP A 66 -6.19 8.29 16.33
CA ASP A 66 -6.95 7.16 16.88
C ASP A 66 -6.65 5.86 16.11
N GLN A 67 -6.54 5.94 14.78
CA GLN A 67 -6.14 4.80 13.94
C GLN A 67 -4.73 4.31 14.27
N LEU A 68 -3.78 5.22 14.46
CA LEU A 68 -2.41 4.86 14.83
C LEU A 68 -2.33 4.23 16.23
N GLU A 69 -3.16 4.68 17.18
CA GLU A 69 -3.24 4.10 18.52
C GLU A 69 -3.68 2.63 18.46
N LEU A 70 -4.77 2.35 17.73
CA LEU A 70 -5.24 0.97 17.50
C LEU A 70 -4.18 0.09 16.84
N GLN A 71 -3.47 0.62 15.83
CA GLN A 71 -2.40 -0.11 15.16
C GLN A 71 -1.21 -0.36 16.08
N ALA A 72 -0.79 0.63 16.86
CA ALA A 72 0.32 0.50 17.79
C ALA A 72 0.03 -0.59 18.84
N ASP A 73 -1.20 -0.63 19.37
CA ASP A 73 -1.61 -1.62 20.35
C ASP A 73 -1.67 -3.03 19.76
N HIS A 74 -2.26 -3.19 18.57
CA HIS A 74 -2.31 -4.46 17.87
C HIS A 74 -0.92 -4.99 17.52
N LEU A 75 -0.05 -4.16 16.93
CA LEU A 75 1.31 -4.57 16.58
C LEU A 75 2.16 -4.87 17.82
N SER A 76 1.99 -4.12 18.90
CA SER A 76 2.65 -4.40 20.17
C SER A 76 2.17 -5.72 20.78
N ALA A 77 0.89 -6.04 20.65
CA ALA A 77 0.35 -7.33 21.08
C ALA A 77 0.96 -8.48 20.27
N LEU A 78 1.01 -8.36 18.94
CA LEU A 78 1.65 -9.36 18.07
C LEU A 78 3.15 -9.52 18.36
N ALA A 79 3.87 -8.42 18.58
CA ALA A 79 5.29 -8.46 18.91
C ALA A 79 5.57 -9.21 20.21
N ARG A 80 4.67 -9.12 21.20
CA ARG A 80 4.74 -9.88 22.46
C ARG A 80 4.37 -11.34 22.29
N GLN A 81 3.51 -11.67 21.34
CA GLN A 81 2.99 -13.03 21.18
C GLN A 81 4.04 -14.03 20.67
N GLN A 82 5.25 -13.57 20.30
CA GLN A 82 6.40 -14.37 19.87
C GLN A 82 5.96 -15.71 19.26
N THR A 83 5.11 -15.64 18.24
CA THR A 83 4.67 -16.82 17.53
C THR A 83 5.86 -17.23 16.69
N LEU A 84 6.75 -18.00 17.31
CA LEU A 84 7.65 -18.90 16.62
C LEU A 84 6.74 -19.86 15.85
N ILE A 85 6.24 -19.42 14.70
CA ILE A 85 5.76 -20.34 13.68
C ILE A 85 7.01 -21.14 13.35
N PRO A 86 7.07 -22.44 13.68
CA PRO A 86 8.18 -23.27 13.27
C PRO A 86 8.17 -23.22 11.75
N VAL A 87 9.05 -22.39 11.18
CA VAL A 87 9.30 -22.45 9.75
C VAL A 87 10.08 -23.73 9.59
N ASP A 88 9.38 -24.81 9.25
CA ASP A 88 10.01 -26.05 8.85
C ASP A 88 10.75 -25.79 7.54
N LEU A 89 11.99 -25.29 7.67
CA LEU A 89 12.93 -25.10 6.57
C LEU A 89 13.27 -26.43 5.89
N ARG A 90 12.92 -27.55 6.52
CA ARG A 90 13.10 -28.91 6.00
C ARG A 90 12.13 -29.25 4.86
N SER A 91 11.01 -28.54 4.73
CA SER A 91 9.99 -28.83 3.70
C SER A 91 10.34 -28.26 2.32
N SER A 92 11.35 -27.38 2.19
CA SER A 92 11.74 -26.80 0.89
C SER A 92 12.96 -27.47 0.24
N THR A 93 13.73 -28.28 0.98
CA THR A 93 14.75 -29.18 0.39
C THR A 93 14.09 -30.47 -0.10
N GLY A 94 13.14 -30.34 -1.03
CA GLY A 94 12.76 -31.45 -1.90
C GLY A 94 13.98 -31.88 -2.68
N ASN A 95 14.61 -32.95 -2.24
CA ASN A 95 15.77 -33.59 -2.85
C ASN A 95 15.38 -34.05 -4.27
N PRO A 96 15.90 -33.46 -5.37
CA PRO A 96 15.82 -34.15 -6.65
C PRO A 96 16.64 -35.44 -6.56
N PRO A 97 16.18 -36.57 -7.12
CA PRO A 97 16.94 -37.82 -7.06
C PRO A 97 18.32 -37.64 -7.68
N SER A 98 19.37 -37.90 -6.90
CA SER A 98 20.75 -37.84 -7.36
C SER A 98 21.01 -38.93 -8.40
N PRO A 99 21.49 -38.61 -9.62
CA PRO A 99 22.16 -39.60 -10.43
C PRO A 99 23.51 -39.95 -9.79
N THR A 100 23.75 -41.26 -9.72
CA THR A 100 24.93 -41.98 -9.23
C THR A 100 26.30 -41.35 -9.61
N PRO A 101 27.30 -41.35 -8.71
CA PRO A 101 28.66 -40.92 -9.03
C PRO A 101 29.47 -42.03 -9.73
N PRO A 102 30.35 -41.71 -10.70
CA PRO A 102 31.42 -42.61 -11.14
C PRO A 102 32.67 -42.49 -10.24
N PRO A 103 33.51 -43.54 -10.16
CA PRO A 103 34.64 -43.59 -9.24
C PRO A 103 35.89 -42.85 -9.74
N SER A 104 36.50 -42.15 -8.79
CA SER A 104 37.94 -41.93 -8.54
C SER A 104 38.95 -41.85 -9.71
N SER A 105 39.58 -40.68 -9.86
CA SER A 105 41.01 -40.59 -10.19
C SER A 105 41.69 -39.46 -9.40
N ALA A 106 42.90 -39.74 -8.94
CA ALA A 106 43.67 -39.05 -7.91
C ALA A 106 44.25 -37.66 -8.28
N SER A 107 44.56 -36.89 -7.22
CA SER A 107 45.33 -35.63 -7.05
C SER A 107 46.69 -35.56 -7.82
N PRO A 108 47.50 -34.45 -7.88
CA PRO A 108 47.74 -33.38 -6.87
C PRO A 108 48.11 -31.94 -7.46
N PRO A 109 48.97 -31.05 -6.87
CA PRO A 109 48.57 -29.76 -6.27
C PRO A 109 49.31 -28.50 -6.85
N PRO A 110 49.62 -27.41 -6.10
CA PRO A 110 49.07 -26.05 -6.27
C PRO A 110 50.04 -25.02 -6.89
N SER A 111 49.53 -23.88 -7.39
CA SER A 111 50.37 -22.69 -7.67
C SER A 111 49.59 -21.36 -7.60
N ALA A 112 49.95 -20.59 -6.57
CA ALA A 112 50.31 -19.16 -6.53
C ALA A 112 49.65 -18.11 -7.46
N HIS A 113 49.12 -17.08 -6.77
CA HIS A 113 49.23 -15.63 -7.02
C HIS A 113 48.54 -14.99 -8.24
N SER A 114 47.58 -14.09 -7.98
CA SER A 114 47.51 -12.75 -8.60
C SER A 114 46.40 -11.85 -8.02
N PRO A 115 46.50 -10.52 -8.18
CA PRO A 115 46.14 -9.55 -7.15
C PRO A 115 44.76 -8.90 -7.29
N SER A 116 44.36 -8.29 -6.18
CA SER A 116 43.26 -7.35 -5.99
C SER A 116 42.96 -6.46 -7.19
N ARG A 117 41.72 -6.54 -7.69
CA ARG A 117 41.08 -5.48 -8.44
C ARG A 117 39.89 -4.97 -7.63
N VAL A 118 40.12 -3.89 -6.88
CA VAL A 118 39.07 -3.13 -6.20
C VAL A 118 38.26 -2.42 -7.28
N GLY A 119 37.12 -3.00 -7.63
CA GLY A 119 36.08 -2.34 -8.42
C GLY A 119 35.07 -1.66 -7.50
N PRO A 120 34.49 -0.50 -7.89
CA PRO A 120 33.45 0.15 -7.10
C PRO A 120 32.23 -0.76 -6.98
N SER A 121 31.86 -1.05 -5.73
CA SER A 121 30.72 -1.86 -5.34
C SER A 121 29.45 -1.37 -6.02
N ARG A 122 28.95 -2.16 -6.97
CA ARG A 122 27.63 -1.98 -7.58
C ARG A 122 26.59 -2.26 -6.49
N PRO A 123 25.59 -1.40 -6.25
CA PRO A 123 24.52 -1.73 -5.32
C PRO A 123 23.76 -2.95 -5.83
N SER A 124 23.75 -4.00 -5.02
CA SER A 124 23.00 -5.23 -5.24
C SER A 124 21.54 -4.90 -5.47
N ARG A 125 21.10 -5.12 -6.72
CA ARG A 125 19.69 -5.02 -7.12
C ARG A 125 18.88 -6.00 -6.25
N PRO A 126 17.87 -5.55 -5.50
CA PRO A 126 17.05 -6.46 -4.71
C PRO A 126 16.37 -7.46 -5.65
N SER A 127 16.61 -8.74 -5.36
CA SER A 127 16.01 -9.88 -6.05
C SER A 127 14.50 -9.74 -6.02
N ARG A 128 13.91 -9.79 -7.22
CA ARG A 128 12.48 -9.78 -7.47
C ARG A 128 11.81 -10.89 -6.65
N PRO A 129 10.77 -10.60 -5.84
CA PRO A 129 10.04 -11.65 -5.13
C PRO A 129 9.34 -12.58 -6.14
N PRO A 130 9.20 -13.88 -5.81
CA PRO A 130 8.48 -14.83 -6.65
C PRO A 130 6.99 -14.46 -6.74
N PRO A 131 6.31 -14.80 -7.86
CA PRO A 131 4.88 -14.58 -8.00
C PRO A 131 4.11 -15.41 -6.97
N LEU A 132 3.14 -14.76 -6.31
CA LEU A 132 2.20 -15.42 -5.40
C LEU A 132 1.36 -16.47 -6.16
N PRO A 133 1.06 -17.61 -5.54
CA PRO A 133 0.16 -18.62 -6.12
C PRO A 133 -1.25 -18.03 -6.28
N GLN A 134 -1.82 -18.23 -7.47
CA GLN A 134 -3.21 -17.93 -7.76
C GLN A 134 -4.10 -18.82 -6.88
N ALA A 135 -4.81 -18.22 -5.94
CA ALA A 135 -5.86 -18.90 -5.21
C ALA A 135 -6.94 -19.34 -6.20
N ALA A 136 -7.10 -20.65 -6.36
CA ALA A 136 -8.24 -21.25 -7.02
C ALA A 136 -9.50 -20.82 -6.26
N LEU A 137 -10.34 -20.02 -6.92
CA LEU A 137 -11.69 -19.73 -6.47
C LEU A 137 -12.52 -21.00 -6.68
N SER A 138 -12.73 -21.74 -5.59
CA SER A 138 -13.79 -22.74 -5.51
C SER A 138 -15.13 -22.09 -5.83
N LEU A 139 -15.83 -22.69 -6.80
CA LEU A 139 -17.23 -22.44 -7.08
C LEU A 139 -18.07 -22.86 -5.85
N GLU A 140 -18.72 -21.89 -5.20
CA GLU A 140 -19.86 -22.14 -4.33
C GLU A 140 -21.15 -22.03 -5.17
N PRO A 141 -22.09 -22.99 -5.06
CA PRO A 141 -23.30 -22.99 -5.85
C PRO A 141 -24.34 -21.98 -5.37
N ASN A 142 -24.90 -21.27 -6.35
CA ASN A 142 -26.15 -20.52 -6.35
C ASN A 142 -27.17 -20.94 -5.28
N SER A 143 -27.44 -20.04 -4.33
CA SER A 143 -28.68 -20.04 -3.57
C SER A 143 -29.48 -18.80 -3.96
N ALA A 144 -30.42 -18.99 -4.89
CA ALA A 144 -31.31 -17.96 -5.41
C ALA A 144 -32.22 -17.43 -4.29
N SER A 145 -31.98 -16.18 -3.87
CA SER A 145 -32.91 -15.42 -3.04
C SER A 145 -33.65 -14.37 -3.90
N PRO A 146 -34.96 -14.15 -3.67
CA PRO A 146 -35.77 -13.24 -4.47
C PRO A 146 -35.34 -11.77 -4.29
N PRO A 147 -35.56 -10.89 -5.29
CA PRO A 147 -35.12 -9.50 -5.23
C PRO A 147 -35.92 -8.74 -4.16
N SER A 148 -35.29 -8.49 -3.01
CA SER A 148 -35.83 -7.61 -1.99
C SER A 148 -35.92 -6.18 -2.52
N ARG A 149 -37.11 -5.58 -2.40
CA ARG A 149 -37.37 -4.20 -2.83
C ARG A 149 -36.39 -3.28 -2.11
N PRO A 150 -35.67 -2.39 -2.83
CA PRO A 150 -34.67 -1.52 -2.20
C PRO A 150 -35.38 -0.61 -1.20
N SER A 151 -34.92 -0.65 0.05
CA SER A 151 -35.39 0.23 1.12
C SER A 151 -35.35 1.68 0.66
N SER A 152 -36.30 2.48 1.16
CA SER A 152 -36.40 3.92 0.89
C SER A 152 -35.08 4.65 1.12
N ASP A 153 -34.26 4.20 2.07
CA ASP A 153 -32.93 4.75 2.34
C ASP A 153 -31.90 4.43 1.27
N ARG A 154 -31.94 3.25 0.66
CA ARG A 154 -31.06 2.92 -0.48
C ARG A 154 -31.35 3.83 -1.68
N ARG A 155 -32.62 4.19 -1.90
CA ARG A 155 -32.99 5.13 -2.98
C ARG A 155 -32.49 6.55 -2.70
N LYS A 156 -32.56 7.01 -1.45
CA LYS A 156 -32.02 8.31 -1.04
C LYS A 156 -30.49 8.35 -1.22
N LEU A 157 -29.79 7.28 -0.83
CA LEU A 157 -28.35 7.16 -1.01
C LEU A 157 -27.95 7.19 -2.49
N LEU A 158 -28.63 6.40 -3.33
CA LEU A 158 -28.37 6.40 -4.77
C LEU A 158 -28.63 7.77 -5.40
N ARG A 159 -29.72 8.45 -5.00
CA ARG A 159 -30.01 9.82 -5.47
C ARG A 159 -28.93 10.82 -5.03
N ALA A 160 -28.39 10.69 -3.81
CA ALA A 160 -27.30 11.52 -3.32
C ALA A 160 -25.98 11.28 -4.09
N ILE A 161 -25.67 10.01 -4.41
CA ILE A 161 -24.49 9.64 -5.22
C ILE A 161 -24.61 10.23 -6.62
N PHE A 162 -25.75 10.06 -7.29
CA PHE A 162 -25.96 10.62 -8.63
C PHE A 162 -25.93 12.15 -8.65
N ALA A 163 -26.45 12.82 -7.61
CA ALA A 163 -26.38 14.28 -7.48
C ALA A 163 -24.95 14.79 -7.26
N ARG A 164 -24.10 14.02 -6.56
CA ARG A 164 -22.68 14.35 -6.37
C ARG A 164 -21.88 14.17 -7.66
N ASP A 165 -22.18 13.15 -8.45
CA ASP A 165 -21.47 12.86 -9.70
C ASP A 165 -21.80 13.90 -10.81
N SER A 166 -23.01 14.47 -10.80
CA SER A 166 -23.36 15.55 -11.72
C SER A 166 -22.65 16.87 -11.37
N GLN A 167 -22.47 17.19 -10.08
CA GLN A 167 -21.71 18.37 -9.66
C GLN A 167 -20.21 18.24 -9.92
N SER A 168 -19.65 17.03 -9.80
CA SER A 168 -18.24 16.73 -10.11
C SER A 168 -17.86 17.06 -11.56
N ARG A 169 -18.77 16.87 -12.52
CA ARG A 169 -18.54 17.18 -13.94
C ARG A 169 -18.57 18.67 -14.25
N VAL A 170 -19.32 19.48 -13.49
CA VAL A 170 -19.48 20.92 -13.75
C VAL A 170 -18.29 21.73 -13.23
N LEU A 171 -17.58 21.24 -12.21
CA LEU A 171 -16.46 21.97 -11.58
C LEU A 171 -15.08 21.64 -12.14
N GLY A 172 -14.98 20.98 -13.30
CA GLY A 172 -13.71 20.84 -14.03
C GLY A 172 -12.56 20.39 -13.13
N VAL A 173 -12.82 19.44 -12.22
CA VAL A 173 -11.80 18.88 -11.32
C VAL A 173 -10.72 18.31 -12.23
N ARG A 174 -9.60 19.04 -12.35
CA ARG A 174 -8.41 18.61 -13.06
C ARG A 174 -8.05 17.24 -12.52
N ARG A 175 -8.36 16.19 -13.29
CA ARG A 175 -7.91 14.84 -13.01
C ARG A 175 -6.40 14.88 -12.84
N ASN A 176 -5.92 14.41 -11.69
CA ASN A 176 -4.50 14.33 -11.37
C ASN A 176 -3.82 13.41 -12.40
N ARG A 177 -3.18 13.99 -13.43
CA ARG A 177 -2.40 13.26 -14.46
C ARG A 177 -1.28 12.40 -13.87
N PHE A 178 -0.89 12.65 -12.63
CA PHE A 178 0.13 11.85 -11.93
C PHE A 178 -0.34 10.43 -11.57
N MET A 179 -1.67 10.19 -11.51
CA MET A 179 -2.25 8.85 -11.31
C MET A 179 -2.59 8.14 -12.64
N GLU A 180 -2.42 8.81 -13.78
CA GLU A 180 -2.50 8.20 -15.10
C GLU A 180 -1.10 7.70 -15.48
N GLY A 181 -0.74 6.54 -14.94
CA GLY A 181 0.37 5.76 -15.50
C GLY A 181 0.10 5.41 -16.96
N PRO A 182 1.12 4.99 -17.73
CA PRO A 182 0.94 4.56 -19.11
C PRO A 182 -0.24 3.58 -19.20
N GLU A 183 -1.21 3.86 -20.08
CA GLU A 183 -2.36 2.97 -20.24
C GLU A 183 -1.87 1.54 -20.52
N PRO A 184 -2.34 0.54 -19.74
CA PRO A 184 -1.99 -0.85 -19.99
C PRO A 184 -2.28 -1.25 -21.44
N SER A 185 -1.34 -1.92 -22.09
CA SER A 185 -1.40 -2.27 -23.52
C SER A 185 -2.65 -3.07 -23.93
N TRP A 186 -3.26 -3.80 -22.98
CA TRP A 186 -4.49 -4.55 -23.23
C TRP A 186 -5.71 -3.64 -23.48
N ILE A 187 -5.76 -2.44 -22.89
CA ILE A 187 -6.85 -1.48 -23.10
C ILE A 187 -6.78 -0.90 -24.52
N ARG A 188 -5.57 -0.61 -25.02
CA ARG A 188 -5.34 -0.17 -26.40
C ARG A 188 -5.80 -1.22 -27.42
N ARG A 189 -5.42 -2.48 -27.21
CA ARG A 189 -5.78 -3.59 -28.09
C ARG A 189 -7.30 -3.78 -28.20
N LYS A 190 -8.01 -3.70 -27.07
CA LYS A 190 -9.48 -3.81 -27.05
C LYS A 190 -10.15 -2.69 -27.86
N ARG A 191 -9.63 -1.46 -27.78
CA ARG A 191 -10.17 -0.30 -28.52
C ARG A 191 -9.93 -0.41 -30.02
N GLU A 192 -8.78 -0.94 -30.44
CA GLU A 192 -8.48 -1.22 -31.84
C GLU A 192 -9.36 -2.33 -32.41
N GLU A 193 -9.68 -3.35 -31.61
CA GLU A 193 -10.61 -4.42 -32.01
C GLU A 193 -12.05 -3.88 -32.15
N GLU A 194 -12.51 -3.01 -31.24
CA GLU A 194 -13.83 -2.35 -31.35
C GLU A 194 -13.91 -1.44 -32.59
N GLN A 195 -12.84 -0.68 -32.90
CA GLN A 195 -12.80 0.15 -34.11
C GLN A 195 -12.76 -0.68 -35.40
N LYS A 196 -12.03 -1.80 -35.41
CA LYS A 196 -12.03 -2.75 -36.54
C LYS A 196 -13.38 -3.44 -36.71
N ALA A 197 -14.10 -3.71 -35.62
CA ALA A 197 -15.45 -4.26 -35.68
C ALA A 197 -16.46 -3.23 -36.22
N ALA A 198 -16.37 -1.97 -35.79
CA ALA A 198 -17.27 -0.90 -36.26
C ALA A 198 -17.04 -0.52 -37.73
N GLY A 199 -15.79 -0.58 -38.22
CA GLY A 199 -15.46 -0.28 -39.63
C GLY A 199 -15.83 -1.37 -40.63
N LYS A 200 -16.39 -2.51 -40.20
CA LYS A 200 -16.72 -3.66 -41.06
C LYS A 200 -18.22 -3.80 -41.35
N SER A 201 -19.02 -2.80 -40.97
CA SER A 201 -20.46 -2.70 -41.26
C SER A 201 -20.82 -1.51 -42.16
N ALA A 202 -19.88 -1.04 -42.98
CA ALA A 202 -20.13 -0.09 -44.07
C ALA A 202 -19.88 -0.78 -45.41
#